data_AF-A0A924ZSP4-F1
#
_entry.id   AF-A0A924ZSP4-F1
#
_cell.length_a   1.000
_cell.length_b   1.000
_cell.length_c   1.000
_cell.angle_alpha   90.00
_cell.angle_beta   90.00
_cell.angle_gamma   90.00
#
_symmetry.space_group_name_H-M   'P 1'
#
loop_
_entity.id
_entity.type
_entity.pdbx_description
1 polymer ?
#
loop_
_entity_poly.entity_id
_entity_poly.type
_entity_poly.pdbx_seq_one_letter_code
_entity_poly.pdbx_strand_id
1 'polypeptide(L)'
;DYYNFCAQCVQFFLSHPKKISPPMDNVTKRSLRAEMGEAFEGWADGFFANRVETLDGEGDFKYLDKYFSKEIAFEEFIKSTKQGKWSSNKFKKAMKAFCQLNDYILNPKDLHTSGSRILEKIDGKTQEVFFIRTIEKPDVAKQAENVTEYSNENDIFNEE
;
A
#
# COMPACT_ATOMS: atom_id res chain seq x y z
N ASP A 1 -12.66 -44.10 -15.81
CA ASP A 1 -12.65 -42.63 -15.96
C ASP A 1 -12.18 -41.89 -14.72
N TYR A 2 -12.84 -42.00 -13.56
CA TYR A 2 -12.43 -41.31 -12.32
C TYR A 2 -10.95 -41.53 -11.93
N TYR A 3 -10.49 -42.79 -11.90
CA TYR A 3 -9.11 -43.11 -11.53
C TYR A 3 -8.07 -42.60 -12.54
N ASN A 4 -8.44 -42.53 -13.83
CA ASN A 4 -7.56 -41.97 -14.86
C ASN A 4 -7.42 -40.46 -14.69
N PHE A 5 -8.52 -39.76 -14.36
CA PHE A 5 -8.49 -38.35 -14.01
C PHE A 5 -7.63 -38.09 -12.76
N CYS A 6 -7.80 -38.88 -11.70
CA CYS A 6 -6.97 -38.76 -10.50
C CYS A 6 -5.48 -39.00 -10.80
N ALA A 7 -5.15 -39.98 -11.63
CA ALA A 7 -3.77 -40.25 -12.05
C ALA A 7 -3.16 -39.08 -12.83
N GLN A 8 -3.94 -38.45 -13.72
CA GLN A 8 -3.51 -37.25 -14.46
C GLN A 8 -3.30 -36.04 -13.54
N CYS A 9 -4.17 -35.81 -12.55
CA CYS A 9 -3.99 -34.74 -11.57
C CYS A 9 -2.70 -34.93 -10.74
N VAL A 10 -2.42 -36.16 -10.32
CA VAL A 10 -1.21 -36.49 -9.55
C VAL A 10 0.05 -36.33 -10.42
N GLN A 11 0.01 -36.79 -11.68
CA GLN A 11 1.11 -36.61 -12.62
C GLN A 11 1.42 -35.12 -12.84
N PHE A 12 0.39 -34.29 -13.02
CA PHE A 12 0.54 -32.85 -13.19
C PHE A 12 1.14 -32.17 -11.96
N PHE A 13 0.69 -32.55 -10.75
CA PHE A 13 1.22 -32.00 -9.50
C PHE A 13 2.70 -32.35 -9.30
N LEU A 14 3.10 -33.58 -9.64
CA LEU A 14 4.49 -34.04 -9.51
C LEU A 14 5.41 -33.53 -10.63
N SER A 15 4.87 -33.25 -11.82
CA SER A 15 5.64 -32.73 -12.95
C SER A 15 6.04 -31.27 -12.81
N HIS A 16 5.39 -30.51 -11.91
CA HIS A 16 5.74 -29.13 -11.59
C HIS A 16 6.69 -29.06 -10.38
N PRO A 17 8.00 -28.80 -10.58
CA PRO A 17 8.97 -28.72 -9.48
C PRO A 17 8.82 -27.45 -8.62
N LYS A 18 7.99 -26.49 -9.05
CA LYS A 18 7.73 -25.24 -8.35
C LYS A 18 6.26 -25.15 -7.98
N LYS A 19 5.99 -24.70 -6.76
CA LYS A 19 4.65 -24.36 -6.30
C LYS A 19 4.07 -23.28 -7.21
N ILE A 20 2.97 -23.59 -7.89
CA ILE A 20 2.19 -22.60 -8.64
C ILE A 20 1.53 -21.70 -7.58
N SER A 21 2.10 -20.52 -7.35
CA SER A 21 1.47 -19.49 -6.54
C SER A 21 0.53 -18.67 -7.43
N PRO A 22 -0.72 -18.44 -7.02
CA PRO A 22 -1.58 -17.50 -7.73
C PRO A 22 -0.94 -16.10 -7.72
N PRO A 23 -1.32 -15.21 -8.65
CA PRO A 23 -0.96 -13.80 -8.57
C PRO A 23 -1.50 -13.22 -7.26
N MET A 24 -0.62 -13.10 -6.26
CA MET A 24 -0.99 -12.69 -4.91
C MET A 24 -1.24 -11.19 -4.82
N ASP A 25 -0.94 -10.41 -5.86
CA ASP A 25 -1.00 -8.95 -5.82
C ASP A 25 -2.39 -8.43 -5.46
N ASN A 26 -3.44 -9.01 -6.05
CA ASN A 26 -4.82 -8.63 -5.75
C ASN A 26 -5.24 -9.02 -4.33
N VAL A 27 -4.76 -10.18 -3.85
CA VAL A 27 -5.02 -10.66 -2.48
C VAL A 27 -4.32 -9.74 -1.48
N THR A 28 -3.07 -9.36 -1.75
CA THR A 28 -2.28 -8.43 -0.94
C THR A 28 -2.93 -7.06 -0.90
N LYS A 29 -3.31 -6.48 -2.05
CA LYS A 29 -4.02 -5.19 -2.12
C LYS A 29 -5.33 -5.20 -1.32
N ARG A 30 -6.12 -6.27 -1.44
CA ARG A 30 -7.36 -6.44 -0.66
C ARG A 30 -7.08 -6.56 0.84
N SER A 31 -6.05 -7.30 1.22
CA SER A 31 -5.63 -7.43 2.61
C SER A 31 -5.17 -6.09 3.19
N LEU A 32 -4.41 -5.31 2.44
CA LEU A 32 -3.93 -3.98 2.85
C LEU A 32 -5.09 -2.99 3.05
N ARG A 33 -6.06 -2.98 2.12
CA ARG A 33 -7.28 -2.16 2.26
C ARG A 33 -8.11 -2.56 3.48
N ALA A 34 -8.26 -3.86 3.73
CA ALA A 34 -8.97 -4.36 4.91
C ALA A 34 -8.24 -4.01 6.23
N GLU A 35 -6.90 -4.05 6.23
CA GLU A 35 -6.06 -3.69 7.38
C GLU A 35 -6.11 -2.20 7.71
N MET A 36 -6.12 -1.36 6.68
CA MET A 36 -6.23 0.10 6.77
C MET A 36 -7.64 0.54 7.20
N GLY A 37 -8.65 0.00 6.53
CA GLY A 37 -10.05 0.39 6.71
C GLY A 37 -10.44 1.61 5.88
N GLU A 38 -11.66 1.60 5.38
CA GLU A 38 -12.24 2.62 4.47
C GLU A 38 -12.19 4.04 5.06
N ALA A 39 -12.48 4.18 6.37
CA ALA A 39 -12.44 5.47 7.05
C ALA A 39 -11.04 6.09 7.08
N PHE A 40 -9.99 5.26 7.17
CA PHE A 40 -8.61 5.75 7.11
C PHE A 40 -8.22 6.08 5.68
N GLU A 41 -8.60 5.26 4.70
CA GLU A 41 -8.32 5.50 3.27
C GLU A 41 -8.84 6.88 2.83
N GLY A 42 -10.13 7.16 3.07
CA GLY A 42 -10.72 8.45 2.70
C GLY A 42 -10.12 9.64 3.45
N TRP A 43 -9.73 9.46 4.72
CA TRP A 43 -9.01 10.51 5.45
C TRP A 43 -7.60 10.72 4.91
N ALA A 44 -6.87 9.64 4.62
CA ALA A 44 -5.50 9.69 4.13
C ALA A 44 -5.43 10.36 2.76
N ASP A 45 -6.34 10.05 1.86
CA ASP A 45 -6.45 10.69 0.55
C ASP A 45 -6.63 12.21 0.70
N GLY A 46 -7.54 12.66 1.56
CA GLY A 46 -7.74 14.09 1.82
C GLY A 46 -6.57 14.76 2.55
N PHE A 47 -5.96 14.06 3.52
CA PHE A 47 -4.85 14.59 4.32
C PHE A 47 -3.60 14.77 3.46
N PHE A 48 -3.24 13.77 2.66
CA PHE A 48 -2.04 13.78 1.81
C PHE A 48 -2.23 14.52 0.48
N ALA A 49 -3.47 14.69 -0.01
CA ALA A 49 -3.75 15.53 -1.18
C ALA A 49 -3.57 17.03 -0.93
N ASN A 50 -3.42 17.47 0.33
CA ASN A 50 -3.15 18.87 0.64
C ASN A 50 -1.79 19.29 0.04
N ARG A 51 -1.85 20.16 -0.96
CA ARG A 51 -0.69 20.82 -1.55
C ARG A 51 -0.49 22.18 -0.90
N VAL A 52 0.75 22.54 -0.64
CA VAL A 52 1.12 23.91 -0.29
C VAL A 52 1.40 24.62 -1.62
N GLU A 53 0.75 25.75 -1.86
CA GLU A 53 1.13 26.63 -2.96
C GLU A 53 2.56 27.13 -2.70
N THR A 54 3.50 26.61 -3.48
CA THR A 54 4.84 27.16 -3.60
C THR A 54 4.81 28.34 -4.57
N LEU A 55 5.75 29.27 -4.38
CA LEU A 55 5.86 30.48 -5.21
C LEU A 55 6.09 30.18 -6.71
N ASP A 56 6.46 28.94 -7.03
CA ASP A 56 6.81 28.47 -8.36
C ASP A 56 5.63 27.80 -9.11
N GLY A 57 4.42 27.82 -8.54
CA GLY A 57 3.19 27.32 -9.19
C GLY A 57 3.08 25.78 -9.27
N GLU A 58 4.14 25.05 -8.94
CA GLU A 58 4.16 23.59 -8.83
C GLU A 58 3.99 23.19 -7.37
N GLY A 59 2.73 23.11 -6.92
CA GLY A 59 2.41 22.91 -5.49
C GLY A 59 2.96 21.60 -4.94
N ASP A 60 3.95 21.70 -4.05
CA ASP A 60 4.51 20.60 -3.28
C ASP A 60 3.47 19.99 -2.34
N PHE A 61 3.55 18.68 -2.14
CA PHE A 61 2.76 18.03 -1.11
C PHE A 61 3.14 18.55 0.28
N LYS A 62 2.13 18.81 1.12
CA LYS A 62 2.32 19.38 2.47
C LYS A 62 3.00 18.39 3.43
N TYR A 63 2.69 17.11 3.28
CA TYR A 63 3.05 16.06 4.25
C TYR A 63 3.88 14.91 3.66
N LEU A 64 4.05 14.87 2.33
CA LEU A 64 4.96 13.92 1.68
C LEU A 64 6.37 14.51 1.68
N ASP A 65 7.38 13.66 1.86
CA ASP A 65 8.81 14.00 1.93
C ASP A 65 9.17 15.04 3.01
N LYS A 66 8.27 15.26 3.97
CA LYS A 66 8.41 16.20 5.09
C LYS A 66 8.11 15.48 6.41
N TYR A 67 8.71 15.98 7.49
CA TYR A 67 8.40 15.51 8.84
C TYR A 67 7.06 16.06 9.29
N PHE A 68 6.20 15.19 9.83
CA PHE A 68 4.96 15.60 10.46
C PHE A 68 4.74 14.89 11.80
N SER A 69 4.13 15.59 12.77
CA SER A 69 3.87 15.03 14.08
C SER A 69 2.81 13.94 14.01
N LYS A 70 3.14 12.77 14.56
CA LYS A 70 2.21 11.65 14.66
C LYS A 70 0.99 11.97 15.52
N GLU A 71 1.17 12.73 16.60
CA GLU A 71 0.10 13.08 17.53
C GLU A 71 -0.94 13.96 16.84
N ILE A 72 -0.48 14.99 16.12
CA ILE A 72 -1.33 15.91 15.37
C ILE A 72 -2.11 15.14 14.29
N ALA A 73 -1.44 14.29 13.50
CA ALA A 73 -2.09 13.50 12.46
C ALA A 73 -3.14 12.54 13.04
N PHE A 74 -2.87 11.92 14.19
CA PHE A 74 -3.81 11.03 14.86
C PHE A 74 -5.03 11.78 15.41
N GLU A 75 -4.83 12.96 16.00
CA GLU A 75 -5.94 13.80 16.46
C GLU A 75 -6.82 14.28 15.30
N GLU A 76 -6.22 14.71 14.19
CA GLU A 76 -6.95 15.14 13.00
C GLU A 76 -7.76 14.01 12.40
N PHE A 77 -7.18 12.80 12.35
CA PHE A 77 -7.88 11.59 11.95
C PHE A 77 -9.11 11.31 12.82
N ILE A 78 -8.98 11.37 14.16
CA ILE A 78 -10.12 11.16 15.08
C ILE A 78 -11.17 12.26 14.90
N LYS A 79 -10.76 13.52 14.75
CA LYS A 79 -11.67 14.67 14.55
C LYS A 79 -12.45 14.55 13.24
N SER A 80 -11.78 14.15 12.15
CA SER A 80 -12.38 14.02 10.82
C SER A 80 -13.30 12.80 10.71
N THR A 81 -12.83 11.63 11.13
CA THR A 81 -13.59 10.38 11.00
C THR A 81 -14.64 10.17 12.09
N LYS A 82 -14.56 10.94 13.19
CA LYS A 82 -15.40 10.81 14.40
C LYS A 82 -15.43 9.38 14.96
N GLN A 83 -14.44 8.55 14.64
CA GLN A 83 -14.37 7.16 15.11
C GLN A 83 -13.65 7.08 16.45
N GLY A 84 -14.41 6.90 17.53
CA GLY A 84 -13.88 6.86 18.90
C GLY A 84 -13.13 5.58 19.31
N LYS A 85 -12.99 4.57 18.43
CA LYS A 85 -12.38 3.26 18.75
C LYS A 85 -11.02 3.02 18.09
N TRP A 86 -10.24 4.08 17.90
CA TRP A 86 -8.89 3.96 17.32
C TRP A 86 -7.80 4.09 18.38
N SER A 87 -6.81 3.20 18.28
CA SER A 87 -5.58 3.29 19.07
C SER A 87 -4.43 3.77 18.21
N SER A 88 -3.42 4.38 18.83
CA SER A 88 -2.20 4.84 18.15
C SER A 88 -1.48 3.70 17.40
N ASN A 89 -1.55 2.48 17.93
CA ASN A 89 -0.97 1.30 17.27
C ASN A 89 -1.75 0.88 16.03
N LYS A 90 -3.09 0.94 16.07
CA LYS A 90 -3.93 0.68 14.90
C LYS A 90 -3.69 1.72 13.80
N PHE A 91 -3.54 2.99 14.19
CA PHE A 91 -3.19 4.08 13.27
C PHE A 91 -1.84 3.86 12.59
N LYS A 92 -0.80 3.49 13.36
CA LYS A 92 0.52 3.12 12.80
C LYS A 92 0.44 1.97 11.79
N LYS A 93 -0.38 0.95 12.10
CA LYS A 93 -0.58 -0.21 11.24
C LYS A 93 -1.29 0.18 9.93
N ALA A 94 -2.35 0.97 10.02
CA ALA A 94 -3.05 1.52 8.85
C ALA A 94 -2.15 2.43 7.99
N MET A 95 -1.34 3.28 8.62
CA MET A 95 -0.38 4.14 7.92
C MET A 95 0.66 3.31 7.14
N LYS A 96 1.15 2.22 7.74
CA LYS A 96 2.07 1.30 7.06
C LYS A 96 1.38 0.62 5.87
N ALA A 97 0.13 0.20 6.01
CA ALA A 97 -0.63 -0.42 4.93
C ALA A 97 -0.90 0.57 3.77
N PHE A 98 -1.20 1.83 4.09
CA PHE A 98 -1.36 2.91 3.09
C PHE A 98 -0.06 3.17 2.31
N CYS A 99 1.07 3.22 3.01
CA CYS A 99 2.37 3.39 2.37
C CYS A 99 2.69 2.19 1.46
N GLN A 100 2.42 0.97 1.91
CA GLN A 100 2.61 -0.24 1.08
C GLN A 100 1.69 -0.28 -0.15
N LEU A 101 0.47 0.24 -0.05
CA LEU A 101 -0.47 0.29 -1.17
C LEU A 101 -0.04 1.30 -2.25
N ASN A 102 0.58 2.41 -1.84
CA ASN A 102 1.02 3.48 -2.73
C ASN A 102 2.50 3.40 -3.13
N ASP A 103 3.21 2.35 -2.69
CA ASP A 103 4.66 2.18 -2.85
C ASP A 103 5.50 3.29 -2.19
N TYR A 104 5.02 3.86 -1.09
CA TYR A 104 5.74 4.83 -0.28
C TYR A 104 6.56 4.15 0.83
N ILE A 105 7.64 4.82 1.25
CA ILE A 105 8.49 4.33 2.34
C ILE A 105 8.18 5.11 3.62
N LEU A 106 7.54 4.43 4.57
CA LEU A 106 7.30 4.97 5.91
C LEU A 106 8.56 4.83 6.78
N ASN A 107 9.05 5.95 7.32
CA ASN A 107 10.21 6.05 8.23
C ASN A 107 11.43 5.28 7.70
N PRO A 108 12.11 5.78 6.63
CA PRO A 108 13.32 5.13 6.12
C PRO A 108 14.36 5.00 7.23
N LYS A 109 15.05 3.85 7.27
CA LYS A 109 15.99 3.48 8.34
C LYS A 109 17.13 4.50 8.49
N ASP A 110 17.46 5.19 7.41
CA ASP A 110 18.51 6.20 7.36
C ASP A 110 18.20 7.43 8.24
N LEU A 111 16.92 7.68 8.53
CA LEU A 111 16.45 8.83 9.30
C LEU A 111 16.12 8.48 10.77
N HIS A 112 16.49 7.28 11.22
CA HIS A 112 16.16 6.83 12.59
C HIS A 112 17.13 7.47 13.60
N THR A 113 16.61 8.34 14.45
CA THR A 113 17.39 8.94 15.54
C THR A 113 17.72 7.92 16.65
N SER A 114 16.76 7.05 16.98
CA SER A 114 16.95 6.00 18.01
C SER A 114 15.95 4.86 17.83
N GLY A 115 16.45 3.64 17.64
CA GLY A 115 15.62 2.45 17.42
C GLY A 115 14.83 2.54 16.11
N SER A 116 13.52 2.23 16.16
CA SER A 116 12.63 2.23 14.99
C SER A 116 11.80 3.51 14.83
N ARG A 117 12.14 4.58 15.55
CA ARG A 117 11.32 5.81 15.67
C ARG A 117 12.16 7.04 15.33
N ILE A 118 11.50 8.05 14.77
CA ILE A 118 12.08 9.35 14.49
C ILE A 118 11.58 10.30 15.59
N LEU A 119 12.53 10.89 16.32
CA LEU A 119 12.25 11.86 17.39
C LEU A 119 12.81 13.20 16.93
N GLU A 120 11.94 14.19 16.80
CA GLU A 120 12.31 15.52 16.39
C GLU A 120 11.75 16.57 17.35
N LYS A 121 12.44 17.69 17.50
CA LYS A 121 11.96 18.83 18.29
C LYS A 121 11.13 19.73 17.40
N ILE A 122 9.81 19.57 17.47
CA ILE A 122 8.85 20.48 16.85
C ILE A 122 8.27 21.35 17.97
N ASP A 123 8.37 22.68 17.80
CA ASP A 123 7.81 23.66 18.74
C ASP A 123 8.32 23.50 20.20
N GLY A 124 9.62 23.25 20.35
CA GLY A 124 10.29 23.11 21.65
C GLY A 124 9.99 21.80 22.41
N LYS A 125 9.09 20.94 21.90
CA LYS A 125 8.79 19.62 22.47
C LYS A 125 9.37 18.51 21.60
N THR A 126 10.02 17.54 22.22
CA THR A 126 10.45 16.32 21.52
C THR A 126 9.22 15.46 21.27
N GLN A 127 8.84 15.28 20.00
CA GLN A 127 7.70 14.46 19.59
C GLN A 127 8.11 13.36 18.61
N GLU A 128 7.35 12.28 18.57
CA GLU A 128 7.49 11.23 17.55
C GLU A 128 6.94 11.75 16.22
N VAL A 129 7.79 11.80 15.20
CA VAL A 129 7.41 12.26 13.86
C VAL A 129 7.34 11.10 12.88
N PHE A 130 6.52 11.27 11.85
CA PHE A 130 6.53 10.42 10.67
C PHE A 130 7.20 11.14 9.52
N PHE A 131 7.90 10.34 8.71
CA PHE A 131 8.45 10.73 7.43
C PHE A 131 7.99 9.72 6.39
N ILE A 132 7.30 10.18 5.35
CA ILE A 132 6.87 9.35 4.24
C ILE A 132 7.67 9.77 3.02
N ARG A 133 8.57 8.90 2.55
CA ARG A 133 9.33 9.14 1.32
C ARG A 133 8.51 8.70 0.13
N THR A 134 8.28 9.60 -0.82
CA THR A 134 7.74 9.20 -2.12
C THR A 134 8.86 8.58 -2.95
N ILE A 135 8.56 7.47 -3.61
CA ILE A 135 9.45 6.95 -4.64
C ILE A 135 8.91 7.55 -5.93
N GLU A 136 9.72 8.34 -6.63
CA GLU A 136 9.42 8.71 -8.00
C GLU A 136 9.25 7.40 -8.78
N LYS A 137 8.00 7.05 -9.07
CA LYS A 137 7.73 5.96 -10.01
C LYS A 137 8.27 6.47 -11.33
N PRO A 138 9.30 5.83 -11.94
CA PRO A 138 9.56 6.10 -13.35
C PRO A 138 8.23 5.85 -14.06
N ASP A 139 7.77 6.77 -14.90
CA ASP A 139 6.49 6.68 -15.61
C ASP A 139 6.35 5.29 -16.25
N VAL A 140 5.69 4.36 -15.56
CA VAL A 140 5.24 3.11 -16.16
C VAL A 140 3.97 3.44 -16.90
N ALA A 141 4.15 4.23 -17.96
CA ALA A 141 3.22 4.31 -19.05
C ALA A 141 2.96 2.87 -19.54
N LYS A 142 1.70 2.44 -19.44
CA LYS A 142 1.07 1.46 -20.31
C LYS A 142 1.75 0.08 -20.42
N GLN A 143 1.50 -0.80 -19.45
CA GLN A 143 1.42 -2.24 -19.73
C GLN A 143 0.19 -2.84 -19.03
N ALA A 144 -0.99 -2.28 -19.34
CA ALA A 144 -2.28 -2.95 -19.15
C ALA A 144 -2.91 -3.35 -20.50
N GLU A 145 -2.20 -3.17 -21.62
CA GLU A 145 -2.61 -3.64 -22.94
C GLU A 145 -1.82 -4.91 -23.26
N ASN A 146 -2.32 -6.05 -22.79
CA ASN A 146 -2.23 -7.38 -23.43
C ASN A 146 -2.91 -8.41 -22.51
N VAL A 147 -4.11 -8.09 -22.03
CA VAL A 147 -5.06 -9.15 -21.67
C VAL A 147 -5.79 -9.45 -22.96
N THR A 148 -5.32 -10.45 -23.71
CA THR A 148 -6.08 -10.98 -24.84
C THR A 148 -7.33 -11.62 -24.24
N GLU A 149 -8.46 -10.94 -24.35
CA GLU A 149 -9.75 -11.50 -23.98
C GLU A 149 -10.11 -12.52 -25.06
N TYR A 150 -9.95 -13.82 -24.74
CA TYR A 150 -10.31 -14.89 -25.65
C TYR A 150 -11.83 -14.89 -25.82
N SER A 151 -12.28 -14.79 -27.08
CA SER A 151 -13.70 -14.65 -27.41
C SER A 151 -14.46 -15.99 -27.39
N ASN A 152 -13.76 -17.13 -27.30
CA ASN A 152 -14.36 -18.47 -27.19
C ASN A 152 -13.45 -19.47 -26.46
N GLU A 153 -14.06 -20.45 -25.79
CA GLU A 153 -13.37 -21.51 -25.02
C GLU A 153 -12.45 -22.41 -25.88
N ASN A 154 -12.70 -22.49 -27.20
CA ASN A 154 -11.92 -23.32 -28.11
C ASN A 154 -10.51 -22.77 -28.44
N ASP A 155 -10.22 -21.50 -28.14
CA ASP A 155 -8.89 -20.92 -28.34
C ASP A 155 -7.91 -21.25 -27.19
N ILE A 156 -8.41 -21.83 -26.10
CA ILE A 156 -7.64 -22.11 -24.87
C ILE A 156 -6.89 -23.45 -24.98
N PHE A 157 -7.45 -24.41 -25.71
CA PHE A 157 -6.88 -25.73 -25.91
C PHE A 157 -6.55 -25.86 -27.39
N ASN A 158 -5.30 -25.58 -27.79
CA ASN A 158 -4.80 -25.81 -29.14
C ASN A 158 -4.89 -27.32 -29.50
N GLU A 159 -6.07 -27.76 -29.90
CA GLU A 159 -6.31 -29.05 -30.52
C GLU A 159 -6.78 -28.79 -31.96
N GLU A 160 -5.93 -29.11 -32.93
CA GLU A 160 -6.33 -29.35 -34.33
C GLU A 160 -7.12 -30.67 -34.45
#